data_AF-A0A965YAD1-F1
#
_entry.id   AF-A0A965YAD1-F1
#
_cell.length_a   1.000
_cell.length_b   1.000
_cell.length_c   1.000
_cell.angle_alpha   90.00
_cell.angle_beta   90.00
_cell.angle_gamma   90.00
#
_symmetry.space_group_name_H-M   'P 1'
#
loop_
_entity.id
_entity.type
_entity.pdbx_description
1 polymer ?
#
loop_
_entity_poly.entity_id
_entity_poly.type
_entity_poly.pdbx_seq_one_letter_code
_entity_poly.pdbx_strand_id
1 'polypeptide(L)'
;MITAGFISPIPSLLLPGISDSEIRKNLLDTYSSLEFFSNFIYEFKIDTLVCFCLSSVSKITCNLNEEYYSTFEDFGEFQTKFFALSDVILSEKIASCVSADYITEDFLDYRISIPLNFLMNKTKRCRIVPIYIPKNYKLKELFILGKKIRDLLVNYNKNVG
;
A
#
# COMPACT_ATOMS: atom_id res chain seq x y z
N MET A 1 9.26 13.42 -6.57
CA MET A 1 10.40 12.53 -6.87
C MET A 1 10.04 11.10 -6.47
N ILE A 2 10.19 10.16 -7.40
CA ILE A 2 10.07 8.73 -7.07
C ILE A 2 11.35 8.31 -6.36
N THR A 3 11.22 7.83 -5.12
CA THR A 3 12.34 7.57 -4.20
C THR A 3 12.70 6.10 -4.17
N ALA A 4 11.69 5.22 -4.21
CA ALA A 4 11.86 3.78 -4.20
C ALA A 4 10.64 3.10 -4.82
N GLY A 5 10.71 1.78 -4.96
CA GLY A 5 9.57 0.92 -5.22
C GLY A 5 9.72 -0.35 -4.39
N PHE A 6 8.62 -0.80 -3.80
CA PHE A 6 8.60 -1.94 -2.87
C PHE A 6 7.69 -3.04 -3.41
N ILE A 7 8.08 -4.30 -3.17
CA ILE A 7 7.23 -5.46 -3.38
C ILE A 7 7.17 -6.17 -2.04
N SER A 8 5.98 -6.22 -1.43
CA SER A 8 5.78 -6.80 -0.12
C SER A 8 4.91 -8.06 -0.21
N PRO A 9 5.22 -9.11 0.57
CA PRO A 9 4.28 -10.19 0.77
C PRO A 9 3.04 -9.69 1.53
N ILE A 10 1.88 -10.30 1.26
CA ILE A 10 0.59 -10.02 1.90
C ILE A 10 0.03 -11.12 2.85
N PRO A 11 0.79 -12.17 3.28
CA PRO A 11 0.20 -13.24 4.07
C PRO A 11 -0.14 -12.75 5.48
N SER A 12 -1.34 -13.11 5.95
CA SER A 12 -1.79 -12.86 7.32
C SER A 12 -0.87 -13.48 8.38
N LEU A 13 -0.07 -14.49 8.02
CA LEU A 13 0.93 -15.11 8.89
C LEU A 13 1.95 -14.11 9.46
N LEU A 14 2.13 -12.96 8.83
CA LEU A 14 2.98 -11.90 9.36
C LEU A 14 2.38 -11.20 10.58
N LEU A 15 1.07 -11.31 10.79
CA LEU A 15 0.39 -10.65 11.89
C LEU A 15 0.80 -11.29 13.23
N PRO A 16 1.07 -10.46 14.26
CA PRO A 16 1.59 -10.95 15.53
C PRO A 16 0.73 -12.01 16.23
N GLY A 17 -0.59 -11.85 16.24
CA GLY A 17 -1.53 -12.75 16.89
C GLY A 17 -1.80 -14.04 16.13
N ILE A 18 -1.26 -14.17 14.90
CA ILE A 18 -1.44 -15.36 14.06
C ILE A 18 -0.20 -16.24 14.09
N SER A 19 0.99 -15.65 14.09
CA SER A 19 2.25 -16.41 14.10
C SER A 19 2.71 -16.74 15.52
N ASP A 20 2.84 -18.04 15.79
CA ASP A 20 3.51 -18.54 17.00
C ASP A 20 5.03 -18.29 16.96
N SER A 21 5.72 -18.67 18.04
CA SER A 21 7.16 -18.45 18.17
C SER A 21 8.00 -19.23 17.14
N GLU A 22 7.54 -20.40 16.71
CA GLU A 22 8.25 -21.25 15.75
C GLU A 22 8.11 -20.67 14.33
N ILE A 23 6.89 -20.30 13.95
CA ILE A 23 6.60 -19.62 12.69
C ILE A 23 7.37 -18.31 12.60
N ARG A 24 7.37 -17.50 13.66
CA ARG A 24 8.12 -16.23 13.67
C ARG A 24 9.61 -16.43 13.47
N LYS A 25 10.18 -17.47 14.06
CA LYS A 25 11.59 -17.83 13.85
C LYS A 25 11.86 -18.15 12.37
N ASN A 26 10.95 -18.86 11.71
CA ASN A 26 11.06 -19.18 10.29
C ASN A 26 10.83 -17.97 9.36
N LEU A 27 10.22 -16.90 9.88
CA LEU A 27 9.94 -15.66 9.13
C LEU A 27 10.89 -14.51 9.51
N LEU A 28 11.94 -14.77 10.29
CA LEU A 28 12.82 -13.73 10.83
C LEU A 28 13.43 -12.84 9.73
N ASP A 29 13.82 -13.43 8.60
CA ASP A 29 14.38 -12.69 7.47
C ASP A 29 13.33 -11.77 6.81
N THR A 30 12.08 -12.22 6.73
CA THR A 30 10.96 -11.42 6.23
C THR A 30 10.68 -10.24 7.15
N TYR A 31 10.60 -10.47 8.48
CA TYR A 31 10.41 -9.39 9.45
C TYR A 31 11.57 -8.39 9.42
N SER A 32 12.81 -8.87 9.35
CA SER A 32 14.00 -8.03 9.26
C SER A 32 14.00 -7.16 7.98
N SER A 33 13.54 -7.73 6.86
CA SER A 33 13.40 -7.01 5.60
C SER A 33 12.30 -5.94 5.66
N LEU A 34 11.15 -6.25 6.27
CA LEU A 34 10.08 -5.27 6.48
C LEU A 34 10.52 -4.13 7.40
N GLU A 35 11.29 -4.43 8.45
CA GLU A 35 11.85 -3.41 9.33
C GLU A 35 12.90 -2.55 8.62
N PHE A 36 13.74 -3.14 7.76
CA PHE A 36 14.65 -2.39 6.89
C PHE A 36 13.88 -1.40 6.01
N PHE A 37 12.80 -1.83 5.35
CA PHE A 37 12.01 -0.93 4.50
C PHE A 37 11.25 0.13 5.29
N SER A 38 10.79 -0.17 6.51
CA SER A 38 10.22 0.85 7.40
C SER A 38 11.25 1.92 7.78
N ASN A 39 12.49 1.52 8.09
CA ASN A 39 13.60 2.47 8.30
C ASN A 39 13.86 3.29 7.04
N PHE A 40 13.88 2.66 5.86
CA PHE A 40 14.07 3.35 4.60
C PHE A 40 13.01 4.43 4.37
N ILE A 41 11.72 4.11 4.54
CA ILE A 41 10.61 5.07 4.38
C ILE A 41 10.79 6.25 5.35
N TYR A 42 11.19 5.98 6.60
CA TYR A 42 11.44 7.00 7.61
C TYR A 42 12.63 7.91 7.23
N GLU A 43 13.79 7.32 6.95
CA GLU A 43 15.06 8.01 6.67
C GLU A 43 14.99 8.85 5.40
N PHE A 44 14.47 8.28 4.32
CA PHE A 44 14.34 8.97 3.03
C PHE A 44 13.14 9.91 2.97
N LYS A 45 12.39 10.04 4.06
CA LYS A 45 11.27 10.97 4.19
C LYS A 45 10.25 10.81 3.07
N ILE A 46 9.84 9.57 2.81
CA ILE A 46 8.76 9.31 1.86
C ILE A 46 7.48 9.94 2.42
N ASP A 47 6.86 10.79 1.60
CA ASP A 47 5.66 11.55 1.95
C ASP A 47 4.38 10.78 1.63
N THR A 48 4.40 10.01 0.54
CA THR A 48 3.24 9.27 0.03
C THR A 48 3.67 7.93 -0.55
N LEU A 49 2.96 6.85 -0.21
CA LEU A 49 3.10 5.54 -0.85
C LEU A 49 1.96 5.31 -1.84
N VAL A 50 2.28 4.94 -3.08
CA VAL A 50 1.27 4.52 -4.06
C VAL A 50 1.12 3.00 -4.00
N CYS A 51 -0.03 2.53 -3.53
CA CYS A 51 -0.25 1.13 -3.21
C CYS A 51 -1.05 0.42 -4.30
N PHE A 52 -0.40 -0.42 -5.09
CA PHE A 52 -1.04 -1.21 -6.14
C PHE A 52 -1.51 -2.57 -5.59
N CYS A 53 -2.79 -2.90 -5.81
CA CYS A 53 -3.34 -4.19 -5.43
C CYS A 53 -4.20 -4.78 -6.55
N LEU A 54 -3.97 -6.04 -6.89
CA LEU A 54 -4.88 -6.79 -7.77
C LEU A 54 -6.18 -7.13 -7.02
N SER A 55 -7.32 -6.74 -7.56
CA SER A 55 -8.65 -6.95 -6.97
C SER A 55 -9.69 -7.45 -7.98
N SER A 56 -10.86 -7.84 -7.48
CA SER A 56 -12.01 -8.31 -8.27
C SER A 56 -12.80 -7.18 -8.95
N VAL A 57 -12.30 -5.94 -8.86
CA VAL A 57 -12.87 -4.78 -9.55
C VAL A 57 -12.87 -5.00 -11.07
N SER A 58 -13.87 -4.45 -11.76
CA SER A 58 -14.01 -4.57 -13.22
C SER A 58 -13.15 -3.57 -14.01
N LYS A 59 -12.77 -2.46 -13.36
CA LYS A 59 -11.92 -1.39 -13.89
C LYS A 59 -10.88 -0.99 -12.84
N ILE A 60 -9.87 -0.22 -13.25
CA ILE A 60 -8.96 0.39 -12.27
C ILE A 60 -9.78 1.29 -11.37
N THR A 61 -9.57 1.20 -10.06
CA THR A 61 -10.31 1.98 -9.08
C THR A 61 -9.32 2.65 -8.14
N CYS A 62 -9.49 3.95 -7.91
CA CYS A 62 -8.75 4.69 -6.91
C CYS A 62 -9.68 5.02 -5.75
N ASN A 63 -9.21 4.79 -4.52
CA ASN A 63 -9.94 5.21 -3.34
C ASN A 63 -9.58 6.66 -2.99
N LEU A 64 -10.58 7.52 -2.87
CA LEU A 64 -10.43 8.95 -2.56
C LEU A 64 -10.78 9.31 -1.12
N ASN A 65 -11.08 8.34 -0.24
CA ASN A 65 -11.35 8.65 1.15
C ASN A 65 -10.16 9.37 1.81
N GLU A 66 -10.42 10.27 2.75
CA GLU A 66 -9.36 11.07 3.41
C GLU A 66 -8.53 10.25 4.40
N GLU A 67 -9.18 9.27 5.04
CA GLU A 67 -8.59 8.44 6.07
C GLU A 67 -8.95 6.97 5.83
N TYR A 68 -8.08 6.08 6.26
CA TYR A 68 -8.28 4.65 6.09
C TYR A 68 -8.09 3.93 7.40
N TYR A 69 -8.93 2.93 7.65
CA TYR A 69 -8.76 2.00 8.74
C TYR A 69 -8.83 0.55 8.26
N SER A 70 -8.14 -0.34 8.96
CA SER A 70 -8.31 -1.78 8.79
C SER A 70 -8.26 -2.50 10.12
N THR A 71 -9.02 -3.59 10.20
CA THR A 71 -8.88 -4.63 11.21
C THR A 71 -8.47 -5.93 10.54
N PHE A 72 -8.00 -6.89 11.32
CA PHE A 72 -7.57 -8.21 10.82
C PHE A 72 -8.35 -9.35 11.50
N GLU A 73 -9.56 -9.05 11.95
CA GLU A 73 -10.42 -9.97 12.72
C GLU A 73 -10.84 -11.18 11.88
N ASP A 74 -10.97 -11.02 10.56
CA ASP A 74 -11.24 -12.10 9.60
C ASP A 74 -10.16 -13.20 9.62
N PHE A 75 -8.97 -12.88 10.13
CA PHE A 75 -7.87 -13.82 10.29
C PHE A 75 -7.66 -14.28 11.74
N GLY A 76 -8.55 -13.90 12.66
CA GLY A 76 -8.41 -14.16 14.09
C GLY A 76 -7.44 -13.22 14.82
N GLU A 77 -7.02 -12.12 14.17
CA GLU A 77 -6.18 -11.09 14.76
C GLU A 77 -7.03 -9.91 15.26
N PHE A 78 -7.22 -9.83 16.57
CA PHE A 78 -8.10 -8.84 17.21
C PHE A 78 -7.35 -7.62 17.78
N GLN A 79 -6.02 -7.68 17.89
CA GLN A 79 -5.23 -6.64 18.54
C GLN A 79 -4.71 -5.62 17.54
N THR A 80 -4.31 -6.08 16.36
CA THR A 80 -3.68 -5.23 15.35
C THR A 80 -4.75 -4.41 14.60
N LYS A 81 -4.58 -3.10 14.61
CA LYS A 81 -5.40 -2.14 13.87
C LYS A 81 -4.49 -1.23 13.06
N PHE A 82 -4.88 -0.96 11.82
CA PHE A 82 -4.15 -0.07 10.92
C PHE A 82 -4.92 1.22 10.70
N PHE A 83 -4.19 2.34 10.63
CA PHE A 83 -4.72 3.64 10.28
C PHE A 83 -3.74 4.37 9.35
N ALA A 84 -4.25 5.03 8.32
CA ALA A 84 -3.46 5.87 7.43
C ALA A 84 -4.26 7.06 6.91
N LEU A 85 -3.55 8.14 6.59
CA LEU A 85 -4.09 9.30 5.89
C LEU A 85 -3.88 9.14 4.38
N SER A 86 -4.81 9.65 3.59
CA SER A 86 -4.75 9.65 2.13
C SER A 86 -4.04 10.89 1.60
N ASP A 87 -3.35 10.76 0.46
CA ASP A 87 -2.94 11.90 -0.36
C ASP A 87 -3.99 12.12 -1.47
N VAL A 88 -5.17 12.63 -1.07
CA VAL A 88 -6.35 12.78 -1.93
C VAL A 88 -6.02 13.49 -3.25
N ILE A 89 -5.19 14.54 -3.20
CA ILE A 89 -4.76 15.29 -4.38
C ILE A 89 -4.01 14.39 -5.36
N LEU A 90 -3.10 13.53 -4.85
CA LEU A 90 -2.38 12.60 -5.70
C LEU A 90 -3.31 11.47 -6.20
N SER A 91 -4.22 10.98 -5.35
CA SER A 91 -5.21 9.98 -5.73
C SER A 91 -6.08 10.45 -6.90
N GLU A 92 -6.61 11.67 -6.85
CA GLU A 92 -7.40 12.27 -7.94
C GLU A 92 -6.61 12.44 -9.23
N LYS A 93 -5.35 12.89 -9.13
CA LYS A 93 -4.46 13.04 -10.29
C LYS A 93 -4.16 11.71 -10.95
N ILE A 94 -3.87 10.67 -10.16
CA ILE A 94 -3.61 9.33 -10.67
C ILE A 94 -4.88 8.76 -11.32
N ALA A 95 -6.02 8.86 -10.65
CA ALA A 95 -7.29 8.36 -11.16
C ALA A 95 -7.64 8.99 -12.52
N SER A 96 -7.48 10.31 -12.63
CA SER A 96 -7.68 11.03 -13.89
C SER A 96 -6.70 10.58 -14.98
N CYS A 97 -5.41 10.41 -14.63
CA CYS A 97 -4.35 9.98 -15.56
C CYS A 97 -4.60 8.59 -16.16
N VAL A 98 -5.17 7.67 -15.38
CA VAL A 98 -5.37 6.27 -15.78
C VAL A 98 -6.83 5.94 -16.10
N SER A 99 -7.71 6.96 -16.05
CA SER A 99 -9.16 6.81 -16.23
C SER A 99 -9.77 5.77 -15.28
N ALA A 100 -9.39 5.84 -14.00
CA ALA A 100 -9.92 4.99 -12.95
C ALA A 100 -11.32 5.43 -12.51
N ASP A 101 -12.10 4.47 -12.03
CA ASP A 101 -13.31 4.74 -11.25
C ASP A 101 -12.92 5.21 -9.83
N TYR A 102 -13.86 5.90 -9.16
CA TYR A 102 -13.68 6.41 -7.81
C TYR A 102 -14.51 5.60 -6.81
N ILE A 103 -13.92 5.35 -5.64
CA ILE A 103 -14.64 4.90 -4.44
C ILE A 103 -14.22 5.77 -3.25
N THR A 104 -15.04 5.79 -2.21
CA THR A 104 -14.79 6.51 -0.96
C THR A 104 -15.03 5.58 0.23
N GLU A 105 -14.37 4.42 0.19
CA GLU A 105 -14.44 3.43 1.27
C GLU A 105 -13.39 3.77 2.33
N ASP A 106 -13.79 3.78 3.58
CA ASP A 106 -12.92 4.03 4.73
C ASP A 106 -12.19 2.76 5.18
N PHE A 107 -12.82 1.59 5.02
CA PHE A 107 -12.19 0.30 5.26
C PHE A 107 -11.19 -0.06 4.15
N LEU A 108 -9.93 -0.22 4.52
CA LEU A 108 -8.85 -0.56 3.59
C LEU A 108 -8.61 -2.08 3.55
N ASP A 109 -8.50 -2.61 2.34
CA ASP A 109 -8.29 -4.04 2.10
C ASP A 109 -7.01 -4.58 2.76
N TYR A 110 -7.08 -5.78 3.34
CA TYR A 110 -5.95 -6.43 4.02
C TYR A 110 -4.72 -6.62 3.12
N ARG A 111 -4.92 -6.76 1.80
CA ARG A 111 -3.83 -6.91 0.82
C ARG A 111 -2.97 -5.65 0.73
N ILE A 112 -3.53 -4.50 1.10
CA ILE A 112 -2.80 -3.24 1.22
C ILE A 112 -2.37 -3.01 2.67
N SER A 113 -3.28 -3.20 3.63
CA SER A 113 -3.01 -2.81 5.03
C SER A 113 -2.05 -3.73 5.77
N ILE A 114 -1.95 -5.03 5.46
CA ILE A 114 -0.96 -5.92 6.08
C ILE A 114 0.47 -5.41 5.83
N PRO A 115 0.93 -5.22 4.57
CA PRO A 115 2.24 -4.61 4.32
C PRO A 115 2.44 -3.27 5.03
N LEU A 116 1.46 -2.37 4.91
CA LEU A 116 1.58 -1.02 5.44
C LEU A 116 1.66 -0.98 6.96
N ASN A 117 1.03 -1.92 7.65
CA ASN A 117 1.14 -2.05 9.10
C ASN A 117 2.60 -2.24 9.57
N PHE A 118 3.45 -2.88 8.75
CA PHE A 118 4.88 -2.98 9.01
C PHE A 118 5.66 -1.80 8.45
N LEU A 119 5.40 -1.43 7.19
CA LEU A 119 6.17 -0.43 6.47
C LEU A 119 6.03 0.99 7.04
N MET A 120 4.88 1.32 7.63
CA MET A 120 4.58 2.66 8.14
C MET A 120 4.70 2.77 9.67
N ASN A 121 5.11 1.71 10.38
CA ASN A 121 5.11 1.69 11.84
C ASN A 121 6.01 2.76 12.49
N LYS A 122 7.02 3.27 11.77
CA LYS A 122 7.95 4.32 12.24
C LYS A 122 7.54 5.74 11.81
N THR A 123 6.50 5.91 11.00
CA THR A 123 6.13 7.23 10.46
C THR A 123 4.62 7.42 10.28
N LYS A 124 4.07 8.39 11.01
CA LYS A 124 2.66 8.80 10.89
C LYS A 124 2.41 9.87 9.82
N ARG A 125 3.47 10.47 9.25
CA ARG A 125 3.34 11.52 8.23
C ARG A 125 3.13 10.98 6.82
N CYS A 126 3.52 9.72 6.60
CA CYS A 126 3.44 9.11 5.28
C CYS A 126 1.96 8.88 4.96
N ARG A 127 1.52 9.40 3.83
CA ARG A 127 0.18 9.20 3.30
C ARG A 127 0.16 8.03 2.34
N ILE A 128 -1.02 7.58 1.94
CA ILE A 128 -1.17 6.50 0.97
C ILE A 128 -2.12 6.87 -0.17
N VAL A 129 -1.94 6.20 -1.31
CA VAL A 129 -2.84 6.24 -2.46
C VAL A 129 -3.18 4.80 -2.86
N PRO A 130 -4.34 4.27 -2.44
CA PRO A 130 -4.77 2.91 -2.80
C PRO A 130 -5.27 2.85 -4.24
N ILE A 131 -4.69 1.94 -5.03
CA ILE A 131 -5.08 1.68 -6.42
C ILE A 131 -5.40 0.20 -6.59
N TYR A 132 -6.66 -0.09 -6.90
CA TYR A 132 -7.14 -1.43 -7.18
C TYR A 132 -7.13 -1.68 -8.69
N ILE A 133 -6.47 -2.75 -9.10
CA ILE A 133 -6.31 -3.13 -10.51
C ILE A 133 -7.06 -4.43 -10.76
N PRO A 134 -7.85 -4.55 -11.84
CA PRO A 134 -8.52 -5.80 -12.19
C PRO A 134 -7.53 -6.96 -12.36
N LYS A 135 -7.86 -8.13 -11.80
CA LYS A 135 -7.04 -9.36 -11.88
C LYS A 135 -6.73 -9.83 -13.31
N ASN A 136 -7.53 -9.44 -14.31
CA ASN A 136 -7.37 -9.86 -15.70
C ASN A 136 -6.36 -9.00 -16.51
N TYR A 137 -5.72 -8.00 -15.89
CA TYR A 137 -4.68 -7.21 -16.55
C TYR A 137 -3.46 -8.06 -16.89
N LYS A 138 -3.02 -7.98 -18.15
CA LYS A 138 -1.79 -8.63 -18.62
C LYS A 138 -0.57 -7.84 -18.19
N LEU A 139 0.58 -8.51 -18.09
CA LEU A 139 1.85 -7.88 -17.72
C LEU A 139 2.20 -6.64 -18.56
N LYS A 140 1.92 -6.67 -19.86
CA LYS A 140 2.15 -5.51 -20.75
C LYS A 140 1.28 -4.31 -20.37
N GLU A 141 0.03 -4.55 -19.98
CA GLU A 141 -0.91 -3.50 -19.58
C GLU A 141 -0.50 -2.91 -18.23
N LEU A 142 -0.09 -3.75 -17.27
CA LEU A 142 0.47 -3.31 -15.98
C LEU A 142 1.72 -2.44 -16.17
N PHE A 143 2.61 -2.83 -17.09
CA PHE A 143 3.81 -2.05 -17.37
C PHE A 143 3.49 -0.68 -18.00
N ILE A 144 2.51 -0.63 -18.92
CA ILE A 144 2.03 0.62 -19.51
C ILE A 144 1.39 1.51 -18.46
N LEU A 145 0.58 0.93 -17.56
CA LEU A 145 -0.02 1.65 -16.43
C LEU A 145 1.06 2.28 -15.54
N GLY A 146 2.07 1.50 -15.16
CA GLY A 146 3.20 2.00 -14.36
C GLY A 146 3.95 3.15 -15.03
N LYS A 147 4.14 3.10 -16.36
CA LYS A 147 4.75 4.22 -17.11
C LYS A 147 3.92 5.50 -17.04
N LYS A 148 2.60 5.41 -17.23
CA LYS A 148 1.71 6.58 -17.13
C LYS A 148 1.79 7.23 -15.75
N ILE A 149 1.75 6.43 -14.70
CA ILE A 149 1.82 6.92 -13.32
C ILE A 149 3.21 7.51 -13.05
N ARG A 150 4.29 6.86 -13.49
CA ARG A 150 5.65 7.41 -13.37
C ARG A 150 5.74 8.80 -13.99
N ASP A 151 5.23 8.98 -15.20
CA ASP A 151 5.33 10.25 -15.93
C ASP A 151 4.55 11.37 -15.20
N LEU A 152 3.44 11.03 -14.53
CA LEU A 152 2.74 11.94 -13.62
C LEU A 152 3.59 12.27 -12.38
N LEU A 153 4.20 11.27 -11.75
CA LEU A 153 4.96 11.41 -10.49
C LEU A 153 6.29 12.16 -10.64
N VAL A 154 6.89 12.18 -11.83
CA VAL A 154 8.11 12.96 -12.12
C VAL A 154 7.91 14.45 -11.81
N ASN A 155 6.71 14.97 -12.07
CA ASN A 155 6.35 16.37 -11.82
C ASN A 155 5.72 16.60 -10.43
N TYR A 156 5.72 15.58 -9.57
CA TYR A 156 5.17 15.68 -8.22
C TYR A 156 6.26 16.09 -7.22
N ASN A 157 6.04 17.23 -6.54
CA ASN A 157 6.99 17.88 -5.62
C ASN A 157 7.11 17.21 -4.24
N LYS A 158 6.73 15.94 -4.10
CA LYS A 158 6.88 15.15 -2.86
C LYS A 158 7.71 13.88 -3.12
N ASN A 159 8.26 13.29 -2.07
CA ASN A 159 8.93 12.00 -2.14
C ASN A 159 7.88 10.88 -2.16
N VAL A 160 7.83 10.12 -3.25
CA VAL A 160 6.86 9.05 -3.45
C VAL A 160 7.56 7.70 -3.49
N GLY A 161 6.98 6.71 -2.83
CA GLY A 161 7.42 5.31 -2.85
C GLY A 161 6.35 4.36 -3.34
#